data_AF-A0A151R5Z4-F1
#
_entry.id   AF-A0A151R5Z4-F1
#
_cell.length_a   1.000
_cell.length_b   1.000
_cell.length_c   1.000
_cell.angle_alpha   90.00
_cell.angle_beta   90.00
_cell.angle_gamma   90.00
#
_symmetry.space_group_name_H-M   'P 1'
#
loop_
_entity.id
_entity.type
_entity.pdbx_description
1 polymer ?
#
loop_
_entity_poly.entity_id
_entity_poly.type
_entity_poly.pdbx_seq_one_letter_code
_entity_poly.pdbx_strand_id
1 'polypeptide(L)' 'MKKELDQFEKSQVWKLVSLPRNQLVIGTKWVFKNKLNEKGEVVRNKAILVAQGYNQ' A
#
# COMPACT_ATOMS: atom_id res chain seq x y z
N MET A 1 1.78 -9.78 3.71
CA MET A 1 2.00 -10.08 2.27
C MET A 1 0.95 -11.03 1.70
N LYS A 2 1.09 -12.37 1.72
CA LYS A 2 0.12 -13.28 1.04
C LYS A 2 -1.34 -13.09 1.46
N LYS A 3 -1.62 -13.09 2.78
CA LYS A 3 -2.97 -12.86 3.32
C LYS A 3 -3.56 -11.49 2.93
N GLU A 4 -2.71 -10.47 2.80
CA GLU A 4 -3.16 -9.13 2.42
C GLU A 4 -3.45 -9.02 0.94
N LEU A 5 -2.62 -9.65 0.10
CA LEU A 5 -2.86 -9.77 -1.34
C LEU A 5 -4.17 -10.52 -1.62
N ASP A 6 -4.41 -11.63 -0.93
CA ASP A 6 -5.67 -12.38 -1.02
C ASP A 6 -6.87 -11.51 -0.59
N GLN A 7 -6.70 -10.66 0.43
CA GLN A 7 -7.75 -9.74 0.88
C GLN A 7 -8.06 -8.68 -0.18
N PHE A 8 -7.04 -8.15 -0.87
CA PHE A 8 -7.22 -7.17 -1.94
C PHE A 8 -7.92 -7.78 -3.16
N GLU A 9 -7.57 -9.01 -3.51
CA GLU A 9 -8.23 -9.76 -4.59
C GLU A 9 -9.70 -10.03 -4.25
N LYS A 10 -9.99 -10.51 -3.03
CA LYS A 10 -11.37 -10.72 -2.54
C LYS A 10 -12.20 -9.44 -2.49
N SER A 11 -11.58 -8.33 -2.11
CA SER A 11 -12.25 -7.05 -2.01
C SER A 11 -12.40 -6.35 -3.38
N GLN A 12 -11.88 -6.95 -4.46
CA GLN A 12 -11.92 -6.43 -5.84
C GLN A 12 -11.42 -4.99 -6.01
N VAL A 13 -10.60 -4.51 -5.08
CA VAL A 13 -10.08 -3.14 -5.11
C VAL A 13 -8.87 -3.01 -6.04
N TRP A 14 -8.16 -4.11 -6.34
CA TRP A 14 -6.95 -4.14 -7.17
C TRP A 14 -6.96 -5.41 -8.05
N LYS A 15 -6.41 -5.32 -9.26
CA LYS A 15 -6.16 -6.46 -10.14
C LYS A 15 -4.66 -6.59 -10.37
N LEU A 16 -4.10 -7.76 -10.05
CA LEU A 16 -2.72 -8.07 -10.40
C LEU A 16 -2.62 -8.24 -11.93
N VAL A 17 -1.76 -7.44 -12.56
CA VAL A 17 -1.52 -7.49 -14.01
C VAL A 17 -0.05 -7.80 -14.28
N SER A 18 0.23 -8.52 -15.36
CA SER A 18 1.60 -8.71 -15.84
C SER A 18 2.20 -7.37 -16.27
N LEU A 19 3.50 -7.19 -16.05
CA LEU A 19 4.21 -5.98 -16.47
C LEU A 19 4.04 -5.74 -17.98
N PRO A 20 3.41 -4.62 -18.40
CA PRO A 20 3.32 -4.28 -19.81
C PRO A 20 4.71 -4.03 -20.40
N ARG A 21 4.91 -4.50 -21.65
CA ARG A 21 6.17 -4.32 -22.38
C ARG A 21 6.43 -2.82 -22.54
N ASN A 22 7.65 -2.37 -22.26
CA ASN A 22 8.09 -0.96 -22.24
C ASN A 22 7.59 -0.06 -21.10
N GLN A 23 7.04 -0.58 -20.00
CA GLN A 23 6.80 0.25 -18.80
C GLN A 23 7.84 -0.01 -17.71
N LEU A 24 8.28 1.09 -17.09
CA LEU A 24 9.08 1.05 -15.88
C LEU A 24 8.17 0.69 -14.71
N VAL A 25 8.54 -0.36 -13.96
CA VAL A 25 7.86 -0.69 -12.71
C VAL A 25 8.15 0.43 -11.72
N ILE A 26 7.11 1.16 -11.29
CA ILE A 26 7.25 2.11 -10.19
C ILE A 26 7.44 1.29 -8.92
N GLY A 27 8.55 1.54 -8.22
CA GLY A 27 8.79 0.91 -6.93
C GLY A 27 7.72 1.28 -5.90
N THR A 28 7.46 0.39 -4.96
CA THR A 28 6.51 0.64 -3.86
C THR A 28 7.26 0.73 -2.54
N LYS A 29 6.82 1.62 -1.64
CA LYS A 29 7.33 1.72 -0.28
C LYS A 29 6.20 1.59 0.73
N TRP A 30 6.52 1.06 1.91
CA TRP A 30 5.61 1.05 3.05
C TRP A 30 5.78 2.34 3.85
N VAL A 31 4.65 2.97 4.18
CA VAL A 31 4.57 4.10 5.09
C VAL A 31 3.83 3.64 6.34
N PHE A 32 4.53 3.64 7.46
CA PHE A 32 3.97 3.36 8.77
C PHE A 32 3.61 4.67 9.46
N LYS A 33 2.38 4.79 9.95
CA LYS A 33 1.89 5.97 10.66
C LYS A 33 1.04 5.54 11.85
N ASN A 34 1.33 6.10 13.01
CA ASN A 34 0.52 5.88 14.19
C ASN A 34 -0.65 6.87 14.19
N LYS A 35 -1.84 6.38 14.50
CA LYS A 35 -3.03 7.19 14.79
C LYS A 35 -3.07 7.41 16.29
N LEU A 36 -2.91 8.67 16.68
CA LEU A 36 -2.94 9.09 18.08
C LEU A 36 -4.35 9.54 18.46
N ASN A 37 -4.74 9.38 19.73
CA ASN A 37 -5.91 10.04 20.30
C ASN A 37 -5.60 11.49 20.68
N GLU A 38 -6.60 12.21 21.20
CA GLU A 38 -6.46 13.58 21.71
C GLU A 38 -5.46 13.70 22.87
N LYS A 39 -5.18 12.58 23.55
CA LYS A 39 -4.19 12.49 24.64
C LYS A 39 -2.77 12.13 24.15
N GLY A 40 -2.58 11.96 22.83
CA GLY A 40 -1.29 11.61 22.24
C GLY A 40 -0.92 10.13 22.30
N GLU A 41 -1.82 9.25 22.77
CA GLU A 41 -1.58 7.81 22.87
C GLU A 41 -1.89 7.10 21.55
N VAL A 42 -1.13 6.04 21.23
CA VAL A 42 -1.30 5.27 19.99
C VAL A 42 -2.57 4.42 20.09
N VAL A 43 -3.60 4.79 19.35
CA VAL A 43 -4.85 4.02 19.24
C VAL A 43 -4.75 2.96 18.15
N ARG A 44 -4.04 3.27 17.06
CA ARG A 44 -3.94 2.35 15.92
C ARG A 44 -2.66 2.55 15.13
N ASN A 45 -1.99 1.44 14.83
CA ASN A 45 -0.90 1.43 13.85
C ASN A 45 -1.49 1.33 12.44
N LYS A 46 -1.14 2.26 11.55
CA LYS A 46 -1.55 2.27 10.15
C LYS A 46 -0.34 1.97 9.28
N ALA A 47 -0.44 0.95 8.43
CA ALA A 47 0.51 0.70 7.36
C ALA A 47 -0.16 1.01 6.02
N ILE A 48 0.52 1.75 5.15
CA ILE A 48 0.04 2.12 3.81
C ILE A 48 1.12 1.76 2.81
N LEU A 49 0.77 0.96 1.81
CA LEU A 49 1.62 0.74 0.65
C LEU A 49 1.41 1.91 -0.33
N VAL A 50 2.47 2.63 -0.67
CA VAL A 50 2.42 3.76 -1.60
C VAL A 50 3.41 3.54 -2.75
N ALA A 51 3.06 4.02 -3.94
CA ALA A 51 4.02 4.13 -5.03
C ALA A 51 5.11 5.15 -4.63
N GLN A 52 6.37 4.88 -4.97
CA GLN A 52 7.52 5.72 -4.59
C GLN A 52 7.53 7.10 -5.27
N GLY A 53 6.59 7.36 -6.18
CA GLY A 53 6.43 8.61 -6.91
C GLY A 53 6.19 8.33 -8.38
N TYR A 54 5.48 9.22 -9.05
CA TYR A 54 5.40 9.27 -10.50
C TYR A 54 6.56 10.17 -10.96
N ASN A 55 7.52 9.61 -11.70
CA ASN A 55 8.49 10.44 -12.42
C ASN A 55 7.73 10.98 -13.65
N GLN A 56 7.21 12.22 -13.56
CA GLN A 56 6.65 12.93 -14.71
C GLN A 56 7.77 13.58 -15.51
#